data_AF-A0A946IMD8-F1
#
_entry.id   AF-A0A946IMD8-F1
#
_cell.length_a   1.000
_cell.length_b   1.000
_cell.length_c   1.000
_cell.angle_alpha   90.00
_cell.angle_beta   90.00
_cell.angle_gamma   90.00
#
_symmetry.space_group_name_H-M   'P 1'
#
loop_
_entity.id
_entity.type
_entity.pdbx_description
1 polymer ?
#
loop_
_entity_poly.entity_id
_entity_poly.type
_entity_poly.pdbx_seq_one_letter_code
_entity_poly.pdbx_strand_id
1 'polypeptide(L)'
;QDIGARFYTYISTLNYIMETAAENNIKVIVLDRPNPNGHYIDGPIREDGFESFVGMHPIPIVHGMTIGEYAKMINAENWISNKCNLTVIEMENYNHDMHYNLPIKPSPNLPNSKSINLYPSLCLFEGTNISIGRGTDYPFQHFGAPYLESNYSFTPKSGEGSKYPKHKNIECFGTDLRFQDNYLTDINLNWIINSYNNCPYKEKFFTNFFDKLAGTDKLRLQIIDGKTEKEIKGSWIEGLDEFKLTRKKYLLY
;
A
#
# COMPACT_ATOMS: atom_id res chain seq x y z
N GLN A 1 -10.41 1.35 -10.27
CA GLN A 1 -9.25 2.28 -10.34
C GLN A 1 -8.28 1.86 -9.25
N ASP A 2 -7.04 1.54 -9.63
CA ASP A 2 -5.97 1.22 -8.68
C ASP A 2 -5.44 2.49 -7.98
N ILE A 3 -4.67 2.33 -6.89
CA ILE A 3 -4.12 3.44 -6.09
C ILE A 3 -2.59 3.43 -5.90
N GLY A 4 -1.85 2.54 -6.57
CA GLY A 4 -0.38 2.58 -6.58
C GLY A 4 0.31 1.96 -5.37
N ALA A 5 -0.37 1.09 -4.63
CA ALA A 5 0.17 0.43 -3.45
C ALA A 5 0.05 -1.10 -3.60
N ARG A 6 1.14 -1.83 -3.33
CA ARG A 6 1.26 -3.27 -3.57
C ARG A 6 0.18 -4.12 -2.90
N PHE A 7 -0.21 -3.74 -1.68
CA PHE A 7 -1.26 -4.43 -0.93
C PHE A 7 -2.69 -4.02 -1.31
N TYR A 8 -2.86 -3.14 -2.29
CA TYR A 8 -4.16 -2.87 -2.89
C TYR A 8 -4.39 -3.84 -4.06
N THR A 9 -5.28 -4.81 -3.85
CA THR A 9 -5.24 -6.10 -4.56
C THR A 9 -5.77 -6.09 -6.00
N TYR A 10 -6.01 -4.94 -6.61
CA TYR A 10 -6.42 -4.88 -8.02
C TYR A 10 -5.29 -5.32 -8.96
N ILE A 11 -4.04 -5.02 -8.61
CA ILE A 11 -2.88 -5.52 -9.34
C ILE A 11 -2.72 -7.04 -9.20
N SER A 12 -3.11 -7.62 -8.06
CA SER A 12 -3.15 -9.07 -7.84
C SER A 12 -4.24 -9.73 -8.67
N THR A 13 -5.43 -9.11 -8.73
CA THR A 13 -6.51 -9.56 -9.62
C THR A 13 -6.10 -9.48 -11.09
N LEU A 14 -5.38 -8.42 -11.50
CA LEU A 14 -4.84 -8.30 -12.85
C LEU A 14 -3.91 -9.46 -13.20
N ASN A 15 -3.01 -9.85 -12.28
CA ASN A 15 -2.15 -11.02 -12.50
C ASN A 15 -2.98 -12.28 -12.82
N TYR A 16 -3.98 -12.61 -12.01
CA TYR A 16 -4.82 -13.79 -12.27
C TYR A 16 -5.58 -13.69 -13.59
N ILE A 17 -6.12 -12.51 -13.94
CA ILE A 17 -6.77 -12.30 -15.23
C ILE A 17 -5.79 -12.57 -16.37
N MET A 18 -4.57 -12.04 -16.29
CA MET A 18 -3.56 -12.20 -17.33
C MET A 18 -3.06 -13.63 -17.45
N GLU A 19 -2.83 -14.31 -16.34
CA GLU A 19 -2.41 -15.71 -16.30
C GLU A 19 -3.47 -16.62 -16.94
N THR A 20 -4.72 -16.54 -16.47
CA THR A 20 -5.81 -17.34 -17.03
C THR A 20 -6.08 -17.00 -18.49
N ALA A 21 -5.99 -15.73 -18.89
CA ALA A 21 -6.15 -15.35 -20.29
C ALA A 21 -5.03 -15.91 -21.17
N ALA A 22 -3.78 -15.92 -20.69
CA ALA A 22 -2.65 -16.50 -21.41
C ALA A 22 -2.83 -18.01 -21.61
N GLU A 23 -3.25 -18.74 -20.57
CA GLU A 23 -3.53 -20.18 -20.64
C GLU A 23 -4.64 -20.53 -21.64
N ASN A 24 -5.61 -19.63 -21.83
CA ASN A 24 -6.78 -19.86 -22.69
C ASN A 24 -6.69 -19.15 -24.05
N ASN A 25 -5.53 -18.57 -24.40
CA ASN A 25 -5.33 -17.80 -25.63
C ASN A 25 -6.33 -16.63 -25.80
N ILE A 26 -6.72 -16.00 -24.70
CA ILE A 26 -7.65 -14.85 -24.67
C ILE A 26 -6.84 -13.55 -24.67
N LYS A 27 -7.26 -12.59 -25.49
CA LYS A 27 -6.68 -11.25 -25.51
C LYS A 27 -7.11 -10.45 -24.27
N VAL A 28 -6.16 -9.81 -23.60
CA VAL A 28 -6.42 -8.84 -22.53
C VAL A 28 -6.17 -7.44 -23.06
N ILE A 29 -7.14 -6.55 -22.83
CA ILE A 29 -7.02 -5.12 -23.15
C ILE A 29 -7.09 -4.34 -21.84
N VAL A 30 -6.02 -3.62 -21.50
CA VAL A 30 -5.98 -2.72 -20.35
C VAL A 30 -6.25 -1.30 -20.83
N LEU A 31 -7.37 -0.73 -20.40
CA LEU A 31 -7.64 0.69 -20.54
C LEU A 31 -6.95 1.41 -19.38
N ASP A 32 -5.79 2.01 -19.66
CA ASP A 32 -4.93 2.51 -18.60
C ASP A 32 -5.54 3.72 -17.89
N ARG A 33 -5.09 3.94 -16.64
CA ARG A 33 -5.60 5.00 -15.78
C ARG A 33 -4.51 5.58 -14.89
N PRO A 34 -4.65 6.84 -14.42
CA PRO A 34 -3.61 7.47 -13.61
C PRO A 34 -3.36 6.69 -12.31
N ASN A 35 -2.11 6.65 -11.88
CA ASN A 35 -1.75 6.18 -10.55
C ASN A 35 -1.75 7.39 -9.58
N PRO A 36 -2.64 7.47 -8.59
CA PRO A 36 -2.68 8.60 -7.65
C PRO A 36 -1.48 8.66 -6.68
N ASN A 37 -0.66 7.62 -6.63
CA ASN A 37 0.65 7.57 -5.96
C ASN A 37 1.78 7.29 -6.97
N GLY A 38 1.62 7.72 -8.23
CA GLY A 38 2.59 7.52 -9.32
C GLY A 38 3.91 8.30 -9.15
N HIS A 39 3.87 9.39 -8.38
CA HIS A 39 4.93 10.38 -8.24
C HIS A 39 6.17 9.93 -7.46
N TYR A 40 6.13 8.74 -6.85
CA TYR A 40 7.26 8.22 -6.08
C TYR A 40 7.29 6.70 -6.07
N ILE A 41 8.43 6.17 -5.63
CA ILE A 41 8.55 4.76 -5.25
C ILE A 41 9.14 4.68 -3.85
N ASP A 42 8.65 3.75 -3.05
CA ASP A 42 9.19 3.53 -1.70
C ASP A 42 8.74 2.20 -1.10
N GLY A 43 9.45 1.79 -0.05
CA GLY A 43 9.21 0.57 0.71
C GLY A 43 10.05 -0.62 0.23
N PRO A 44 10.16 -1.65 1.08
CA PRO A 44 10.97 -2.82 0.77
C PRO A 44 10.39 -3.61 -0.40
N ILE A 45 11.29 -4.15 -1.22
CA ILE A 45 10.95 -5.14 -2.25
C ILE A 45 10.41 -6.38 -1.55
N ARG A 46 9.32 -6.95 -2.10
CA ARG A 46 8.77 -8.20 -1.56
C ARG A 46 9.76 -9.35 -1.80
N GLU A 47 10.24 -9.95 -0.72
CA GLU A 47 11.18 -11.08 -0.69
C GLU A 47 10.44 -12.42 -0.79
N ASP A 48 11.14 -13.44 -1.27
CA ASP A 48 10.61 -14.80 -1.41
C ASP A 48 10.13 -15.39 -0.09
N GLY A 49 9.05 -16.15 -0.12
CA GLY A 49 8.35 -16.66 1.07
C GLY A 49 7.30 -15.69 1.63
N PHE A 50 7.34 -14.41 1.23
CA PHE A 50 6.33 -13.41 1.59
C PHE A 50 5.23 -13.23 0.54
N GLU A 51 5.16 -14.09 -0.49
CA GLU A 51 4.10 -14.07 -1.50
C GLU A 51 2.74 -14.19 -0.81
N SER A 52 1.79 -13.39 -1.28
CA SER A 52 0.39 -13.49 -0.90
C SER A 52 -0.47 -12.68 -1.87
N PHE A 53 -1.79 -12.75 -1.71
CA PHE A 53 -2.70 -11.92 -2.51
C PHE A 53 -2.53 -10.41 -2.28
N VAL A 54 -1.90 -9.98 -1.18
CA VAL A 54 -1.55 -8.57 -0.89
C VAL A 54 -0.09 -8.21 -1.27
N GLY A 55 0.60 -9.10 -1.98
CA GLY A 55 1.98 -8.92 -2.41
C GLY A 55 2.42 -10.10 -3.26
N MET A 56 2.02 -10.12 -4.54
CA MET A 56 2.30 -11.24 -5.45
C MET A 56 3.68 -11.18 -6.09
N HIS A 57 4.16 -9.98 -6.40
CA HIS A 57 5.37 -9.78 -7.22
C HIS A 57 6.45 -9.06 -6.43
N PRO A 58 7.74 -9.24 -6.78
CA PRO A 58 8.89 -8.60 -6.13
C PRO A 58 8.98 -7.11 -6.53
N ILE A 59 8.01 -6.33 -6.08
CA ILE A 59 7.93 -4.88 -6.26
C ILE A 59 7.92 -4.18 -4.90
N PRO A 60 8.29 -2.89 -4.80
CA PRO A 60 8.20 -2.14 -3.54
C PRO A 60 6.74 -1.93 -3.12
N ILE A 61 6.53 -1.40 -1.91
CA ILE A 61 5.18 -1.07 -1.40
C ILE A 61 4.50 -0.05 -2.31
N VAL A 62 5.20 1.03 -2.66
CA VAL A 62 4.75 2.02 -3.66
C VAL A 62 5.58 1.82 -4.91
N HIS A 63 4.94 1.35 -5.97
CA HIS A 63 5.62 0.97 -7.21
C HIS A 63 5.69 2.11 -8.23
N GLY A 64 4.88 3.15 -8.09
CA GLY A 64 4.89 4.32 -8.97
C GLY A 64 4.67 3.98 -10.45
N MET A 65 3.84 2.97 -10.73
CA MET A 65 3.50 2.53 -12.10
C MET A 65 1.98 2.57 -12.28
N THR A 66 1.51 2.87 -13.49
CA THR A 66 0.10 2.68 -13.85
C THR A 66 -0.23 1.19 -13.95
N ILE A 67 -1.52 0.86 -14.03
CA ILE A 67 -1.95 -0.54 -14.18
C ILE A 67 -1.54 -1.10 -15.55
N GLY A 68 -1.47 -0.26 -16.59
CA GLY A 68 -0.97 -0.63 -17.91
C GLY A 68 0.53 -0.93 -17.93
N GLU A 69 1.35 -0.07 -17.31
CA GLU A 69 2.78 -0.31 -17.15
C GLU A 69 3.05 -1.58 -16.33
N TYR A 70 2.28 -1.79 -15.25
CA TYR A 70 2.37 -2.99 -14.42
C TYR A 70 1.98 -4.25 -15.21
N ALA A 71 0.92 -4.19 -16.04
CA ALA A 71 0.55 -5.29 -16.93
C ALA A 71 1.70 -5.66 -17.89
N LYS A 72 2.34 -4.66 -18.50
CA LYS A 72 3.52 -4.90 -19.36
C LYS A 72 4.64 -5.58 -18.59
N MET A 73 4.88 -5.17 -17.35
CA MET A 73 5.89 -5.77 -16.47
C MET A 73 5.56 -7.24 -16.12
N ILE A 74 4.31 -7.54 -15.71
CA ILE A 74 3.85 -8.92 -15.47
C ILE A 74 4.17 -9.81 -16.68
N ASN A 75 3.84 -9.33 -17.88
CA ASN A 75 3.94 -10.10 -19.11
C ASN A 75 5.39 -10.34 -19.57
N ALA A 76 6.35 -9.57 -19.05
CA ALA A 76 7.75 -9.57 -19.50
C ALA A 76 8.71 -10.16 -18.46
N GLU A 77 8.43 -10.03 -17.16
CA GLU A 77 9.29 -10.47 -16.07
C GLU A 77 9.05 -11.94 -15.63
N ASN A 78 8.39 -12.74 -16.47
CA ASN A 78 8.08 -14.16 -16.23
C ASN A 78 7.31 -14.41 -14.91
N TRP A 79 6.44 -13.48 -14.52
CA TRP A 79 5.60 -13.64 -13.32
C TRP A 79 4.33 -14.48 -13.57
N ILE A 80 4.03 -14.77 -14.82
CA ILE A 80 2.97 -15.68 -15.26
C ILE A 80 3.54 -16.75 -16.18
N SER A 81 2.92 -17.93 -16.18
CA SER A 81 3.45 -19.12 -16.87
C SER A 81 3.59 -18.95 -18.39
N ASN A 82 2.68 -18.20 -19.02
CA ASN A 82 2.66 -17.94 -20.46
C ASN A 82 2.50 -16.45 -20.73
N LYS A 83 3.06 -15.96 -21.84
CA LYS A 83 2.83 -14.57 -22.27
C LYS A 83 1.38 -14.37 -22.67
N CYS A 84 0.72 -13.42 -22.02
CA CYS A 84 -0.60 -12.95 -22.37
C CYS A 84 -0.57 -12.14 -23.67
N ASN A 85 -1.57 -12.32 -24.54
CA ASN A 85 -1.83 -11.41 -25.66
C ASN A 85 -2.40 -10.09 -25.11
N LEU A 86 -1.50 -9.18 -24.73
CA LEU A 86 -1.81 -7.94 -24.05
C LEU A 86 -1.83 -6.76 -25.02
N THR A 87 -2.84 -5.91 -24.91
CA THR A 87 -2.83 -4.54 -25.46
C THR A 87 -3.08 -3.56 -24.33
N VAL A 88 -2.24 -2.55 -24.20
CA VAL A 88 -2.48 -1.42 -23.30
C VAL A 88 -2.90 -0.23 -24.14
N ILE A 89 -4.01 0.41 -23.76
CA ILE A 89 -4.44 1.68 -24.33
C ILE A 89 -3.90 2.78 -23.43
N GLU A 90 -2.89 3.49 -23.94
CA GLU A 90 -2.21 4.60 -23.25
C GLU A 90 -3.16 5.78 -23.02
N MET A 91 -2.92 6.49 -21.91
CA MET A 91 -3.57 7.76 -21.65
C MET A 91 -2.89 8.89 -22.42
N GLU A 92 -3.64 9.94 -22.72
CA GLU A 92 -3.07 11.21 -23.16
C GLU A 92 -2.92 12.15 -21.96
N ASN A 93 -1.93 13.05 -22.01
CA ASN A 93 -1.72 14.13 -21.03
C ASN A 93 -1.50 13.67 -19.59
N TYR A 94 -0.94 12.48 -19.36
CA TYR A 94 -0.51 12.00 -18.05
C TYR A 94 1.02 11.94 -17.99
N ASN A 95 1.58 12.22 -16.81
CA ASN A 95 2.96 11.93 -16.44
C ASN A 95 2.98 11.53 -14.96
N HIS A 96 4.07 10.90 -14.51
CA HIS A 96 4.15 10.36 -13.15
C HIS A 96 4.11 11.42 -12.03
N ASP A 97 4.47 12.67 -12.32
CA ASP A 97 4.41 13.77 -11.36
C ASP A 97 3.01 14.41 -11.27
N MET A 98 2.06 13.98 -12.12
CA MET A 98 0.71 14.52 -12.14
C MET A 98 -0.09 14.04 -10.92
N HIS A 99 -0.48 15.01 -10.09
CA HIS A 99 -1.43 14.75 -9.02
C HIS A 99 -2.84 14.47 -9.59
N TYR A 100 -3.40 13.29 -9.29
CA TYR A 100 -4.69 12.88 -9.83
C TYR A 100 -5.73 12.62 -8.72
N ASN A 101 -6.83 13.38 -8.75
CA ASN A 101 -7.96 13.20 -7.83
C ASN A 101 -8.99 12.25 -8.45
N LEU A 102 -9.25 11.13 -7.76
CA LEU A 102 -10.20 10.13 -8.24
C LEU A 102 -11.64 10.68 -8.18
N PRO A 103 -12.42 10.60 -9.28
CA PRO A 103 -13.81 11.06 -9.28
C PRO A 103 -14.74 10.11 -8.51
N ILE A 104 -14.33 8.85 -8.30
CA ILE A 104 -15.10 7.82 -7.61
C ILE A 104 -14.19 7.15 -6.58
N LYS A 105 -14.67 6.99 -5.34
CA LYS A 105 -13.93 6.30 -4.28
C LYS A 105 -13.56 4.88 -4.75
N PRO A 106 -12.27 4.48 -4.70
CA PRO A 106 -11.85 3.17 -5.15
C PRO A 106 -12.25 2.06 -4.14
N SER A 107 -12.53 2.43 -2.89
CA SER A 107 -13.00 1.52 -1.83
C SER A 107 -13.88 2.28 -0.84
N PRO A 108 -14.82 1.62 -0.14
CA PRO A 108 -15.57 2.25 0.95
C PRO A 108 -14.69 2.93 2.00
N ASN A 109 -13.47 2.41 2.24
CA ASN A 109 -12.54 2.96 3.23
C ASN A 109 -11.49 3.90 2.66
N LEU A 110 -11.53 4.19 1.36
CA LEU A 110 -10.67 5.20 0.72
C LEU A 110 -11.56 6.30 0.14
N PRO A 111 -12.22 7.11 0.99
CA PRO A 111 -13.28 8.01 0.54
C PRO A 111 -12.77 9.21 -0.26
N ASN A 112 -11.50 9.57 -0.14
CA ASN A 112 -10.96 10.82 -0.70
C ASN A 112 -9.44 10.73 -1.01
N SER A 113 -8.91 11.75 -1.69
CA SER A 113 -7.48 11.84 -2.05
C SER A 113 -6.55 11.80 -0.82
N LYS A 114 -7.00 12.36 0.32
CA LYS A 114 -6.25 12.32 1.58
C LYS A 114 -6.02 10.88 2.04
N SER A 115 -7.08 10.08 2.13
CA SER A 115 -6.99 8.67 2.50
C SER A 115 -6.12 7.87 1.53
N ILE A 116 -6.15 8.20 0.22
CA ILE A 116 -5.34 7.53 -0.81
C ILE A 116 -3.85 7.84 -0.65
N ASN A 117 -3.48 9.10 -0.36
CA ASN A 117 -2.09 9.48 -0.16
C ASN A 117 -1.52 8.93 1.17
N LEU A 118 -2.35 8.85 2.21
CA LEU A 118 -1.96 8.29 3.51
C LEU A 118 -1.90 6.75 3.51
N TYR A 119 -2.60 6.10 2.58
CA TYR A 119 -2.79 4.65 2.55
C TYR A 119 -1.48 3.84 2.56
N PRO A 120 -0.44 4.15 1.75
CA PRO A 120 0.80 3.38 1.77
C PRO A 120 1.49 3.32 3.14
N SER A 121 1.39 4.40 3.92
CA SER A 121 1.95 4.46 5.27
C SER A 121 1.02 3.80 6.29
N LEU A 122 -0.27 4.14 6.25
CA LEU A 122 -1.22 3.69 7.27
C LEU A 122 -1.64 2.22 7.11
N CYS A 123 -1.63 1.66 5.90
CA CYS A 123 -2.05 0.28 5.70
C CYS A 123 -1.12 -0.73 6.36
N LEU A 124 0.14 -0.37 6.64
CA LEU A 124 1.04 -1.21 7.46
C LEU A 124 0.45 -1.48 8.87
N PHE A 125 -0.30 -0.53 9.44
CA PHE A 125 -0.98 -0.75 10.72
C PHE A 125 -2.08 -1.81 10.65
N GLU A 126 -2.54 -2.24 9.47
CA GLU A 126 -3.42 -3.41 9.38
C GLU A 126 -2.75 -4.67 9.94
N GLY A 127 -1.43 -4.76 9.84
CA GLY A 127 -0.62 -5.80 10.47
C GLY A 127 -0.35 -5.59 11.95
N THR A 128 -0.95 -4.59 12.62
CA THR A 128 -0.67 -4.26 14.03
C THR A 128 -1.92 -4.28 14.91
N ASN A 129 -1.81 -3.98 16.21
CA ASN A 129 -2.96 -3.75 17.08
C ASN A 129 -3.52 -2.31 17.03
N ILE A 130 -3.01 -1.42 16.16
CA ILE A 130 -3.49 -0.04 15.99
C ILE A 130 -4.70 0.00 15.05
N SER A 131 -5.73 0.78 15.39
CA SER A 131 -6.83 1.11 14.49
C SER A 131 -6.42 2.25 13.55
N ILE A 132 -6.82 2.13 12.29
CA ILE A 132 -6.60 3.11 11.21
C ILE A 132 -7.91 3.83 10.83
N GLY A 133 -8.84 3.95 11.78
CA GLY A 133 -10.10 4.64 11.56
C GLY A 133 -11.15 3.88 10.75
N ARG A 134 -10.94 2.61 10.40
CA ARG A 134 -12.02 1.77 9.84
C ARG A 134 -13.18 1.72 10.84
N GLY A 135 -14.42 1.89 10.36
CA GLY A 135 -15.59 2.01 11.23
C GLY A 135 -15.85 3.42 11.77
N THR A 136 -15.15 4.43 11.24
CA THR A 136 -15.42 5.85 11.47
C THR A 136 -15.70 6.54 10.13
N ASP A 137 -16.04 7.82 10.14
CA ASP A 137 -16.23 8.62 8.92
C ASP A 137 -14.90 8.93 8.19
N TYR A 138 -13.75 8.68 8.83
CA TYR A 138 -12.43 9.09 8.35
C TYR A 138 -11.42 7.93 8.28
N PRO A 139 -11.76 6.79 7.65
CA PRO A 139 -10.81 5.68 7.51
C PRO A 139 -9.54 6.15 6.78
N PHE A 140 -8.39 5.62 7.20
CA PHE A 140 -7.06 5.97 6.70
C PHE A 140 -6.72 7.48 6.77
N GLN A 141 -7.31 8.21 7.72
CA GLN A 141 -7.02 9.63 7.94
C GLN A 141 -6.75 9.94 9.42
N HIS A 142 -6.65 8.91 10.24
CA HIS A 142 -6.28 8.93 11.65
C HIS A 142 -5.93 7.52 12.09
N PHE A 143 -5.15 7.41 13.15
CA PHE A 143 -4.81 6.12 13.73
C PHE A 143 -4.69 6.22 15.25
N GLY A 144 -4.95 5.12 15.95
CA GLY A 144 -4.97 5.11 17.41
C GLY A 144 -5.32 3.76 18.03
N ALA A 145 -5.16 3.69 19.36
CA ALA A 145 -5.51 2.53 20.16
C ALA A 145 -5.96 2.97 21.57
N PRO A 146 -6.66 2.10 22.33
CA PRO A 146 -7.20 2.46 23.65
C PRO A 146 -6.13 2.78 24.70
N TYR A 147 -4.89 2.33 24.47
CA TYR A 147 -3.78 2.49 25.41
C TYR A 147 -2.88 3.70 25.09
N LEU A 148 -3.11 4.42 24.00
CA LEU A 148 -2.34 5.62 23.67
C LEU A 148 -2.85 6.81 24.47
N GLU A 149 -1.99 7.79 24.73
CA GLU A 149 -2.37 9.06 25.35
C GLU A 149 -2.36 10.17 24.28
N SER A 150 -3.50 10.84 24.08
CA SER A 150 -3.65 11.93 23.13
C SER A 150 -4.88 12.78 23.45
N ASN A 151 -4.87 14.05 23.02
CA ASN A 151 -6.04 14.93 23.10
C ASN A 151 -7.08 14.66 21.99
N TYR A 152 -6.76 13.76 21.05
CA TYR A 152 -7.67 13.33 20.00
C TYR A 152 -8.08 11.87 20.22
N SER A 153 -9.39 11.61 20.14
CA SER A 153 -9.95 10.27 20.21
C SER A 153 -11.00 10.00 19.13
N PHE A 154 -11.22 8.72 18.85
CA PHE A 154 -12.27 8.23 17.97
C PHE A 154 -12.73 6.84 18.40
N THR A 155 -13.98 6.50 18.10
CA THR A 155 -14.56 5.20 18.47
C THR A 155 -15.02 4.46 17.22
N PRO A 156 -14.30 3.41 16.77
CA PRO A 156 -14.69 2.59 15.65
C PRO A 156 -16.03 1.88 15.88
N LYS A 157 -16.94 1.92 14.89
CA LYS A 157 -18.24 1.24 14.91
C LYS A 157 -18.37 0.31 13.71
N SER A 158 -19.19 -0.72 13.86
CA SER A 158 -19.55 -1.59 12.73
C SER A 158 -20.37 -0.80 11.72
N GLY A 159 -20.03 -0.91 10.43
CA GLY A 159 -20.76 -0.21 9.38
C GLY A 159 -20.30 -0.58 7.97
N GLU A 160 -20.78 0.20 7.00
CA GLU A 160 -20.39 0.08 5.60
C GLU A 160 -18.91 0.45 5.45
N GLY A 161 -18.06 -0.55 5.25
CA GLY A 161 -16.61 -0.41 5.21
C GLY A 161 -15.86 -1.27 6.23
N SER A 162 -16.47 -1.60 7.36
CA SER A 162 -15.96 -2.65 8.26
C SER A 162 -17.02 -3.15 9.23
N LYS A 163 -17.36 -4.44 9.14
CA LYS A 163 -18.26 -5.11 10.09
C LYS A 163 -17.58 -5.40 11.44
N TYR A 164 -16.27 -5.58 11.41
CA TYR A 164 -15.43 -5.94 12.56
C TYR A 164 -14.18 -5.04 12.60
N PRO A 165 -14.34 -3.72 12.81
CA PRO A 165 -13.18 -2.84 12.91
C PRO A 165 -12.40 -3.15 14.19
N LYS A 166 -11.09 -2.89 14.16
CA LYS A 166 -10.23 -2.96 15.36
C LYS A 166 -10.78 -2.01 16.41
N HIS A 167 -10.80 -2.46 17.67
CA HIS A 167 -11.32 -1.71 18.81
C HIS A 167 -12.78 -1.27 18.64
N LYS A 168 -13.62 -2.11 18.02
CA LYS A 168 -15.06 -1.86 17.85
C LYS A 168 -15.71 -1.48 19.18
N ASN A 169 -16.38 -0.32 19.20
CA ASN A 169 -17.06 0.29 20.34
C ASN A 169 -16.14 0.64 21.53
N ILE A 170 -14.83 0.69 21.32
CA ILE A 170 -13.84 1.10 22.32
C ILE A 170 -13.22 2.41 21.85
N GLU A 171 -13.10 3.38 22.75
CA GLU A 171 -12.45 4.65 22.45
C GLU A 171 -10.95 4.43 22.20
N CYS A 172 -10.46 4.94 21.08
CA CYS A 172 -9.05 4.96 20.71
C CYS A 172 -8.54 6.38 20.79
N PHE A 173 -7.38 6.57 21.42
CA PHE A 173 -6.64 7.81 21.40
C PHE A 173 -5.53 7.71 20.35
N GLY A 174 -5.17 8.83 19.71
CA GLY A 174 -4.09 8.81 18.73
C GLY A 174 -3.94 10.08 17.92
N THR A 175 -3.60 9.93 16.65
CA THR A 175 -3.23 11.05 15.76
C THR A 175 -4.30 11.29 14.70
N ASP A 176 -4.77 12.53 14.61
CA ASP A 176 -5.64 13.01 13.52
C ASP A 176 -4.79 13.54 12.36
N LEU A 177 -4.94 12.95 11.17
CA LEU A 177 -4.20 13.34 9.96
C LEU A 177 -5.10 14.04 8.92
N ARG A 178 -6.37 14.28 9.23
CA ARG A 178 -7.34 14.89 8.30
C ARG A 178 -6.87 16.26 7.82
N PHE A 179 -6.24 17.02 8.70
CA PHE A 179 -5.83 18.41 8.48
C PHE A 179 -4.31 18.58 8.36
N GLN A 180 -3.53 17.52 8.16
CA GLN A 180 -2.10 17.72 7.88
C GLN A 180 -1.96 18.39 6.49
N ASP A 181 -1.09 19.38 6.36
CA ASP A 181 -0.88 20.05 5.07
C ASP A 181 0.08 19.27 4.16
N ASN A 182 0.91 18.40 4.74
CA ASN A 182 1.93 17.66 4.00
C ASN A 182 1.30 16.56 3.13
N TYR A 183 1.59 16.65 1.84
CA TYR A 183 1.40 15.58 0.87
C TYR A 183 2.58 14.61 0.94
N LEU A 184 2.32 13.32 1.11
CA LEU A 184 3.39 12.33 1.25
C LEU A 184 4.01 12.00 -0.12
N THR A 185 5.34 12.06 -0.17
CA THR A 185 6.19 11.64 -1.30
C THR A 185 7.11 10.49 -0.91
N ASP A 186 6.90 9.93 0.28
CA ASP A 186 7.55 8.73 0.82
C ASP A 186 6.62 8.08 1.87
N ILE A 187 6.92 6.83 2.25
CA ILE A 187 6.20 6.12 3.31
C ILE A 187 6.66 6.68 4.66
N ASN A 188 5.74 7.18 5.48
CA ASN A 188 6.08 7.69 6.82
C ASN A 188 6.15 6.54 7.84
N LEU A 189 7.36 6.13 8.21
CA LEU A 189 7.57 5.07 9.20
C LEU A 189 7.56 5.59 10.63
N ASN A 190 7.76 6.89 10.86
CA ASN A 190 7.75 7.45 12.22
C ASN A 190 6.42 7.19 12.92
N TRP A 191 5.29 7.16 12.21
CA TRP A 191 4.00 6.85 12.81
C TRP A 191 3.97 5.44 13.43
N ILE A 192 4.42 4.42 12.71
CA ILE A 192 4.41 3.05 13.22
C ILE A 192 5.52 2.82 14.24
N ILE A 193 6.70 3.42 14.06
CA ILE A 193 7.81 3.38 15.03
C ILE A 193 7.36 4.00 16.36
N ASN A 194 6.76 5.19 16.33
CA ASN A 194 6.28 5.87 17.54
C ASN A 194 5.13 5.10 18.20
N SER A 195 4.21 4.55 17.41
CA SER A 195 3.13 3.71 17.93
C SER A 195 3.65 2.42 18.58
N TYR A 196 4.65 1.78 17.97
CA TYR A 196 5.34 0.64 18.58
C TYR A 196 6.02 1.07 19.88
N ASN A 197 6.77 2.17 19.86
CA ASN A 197 7.51 2.70 21.02
C ASN A 197 6.60 2.98 22.22
N ASN A 198 5.40 3.51 21.99
CA ASN A 198 4.40 3.81 23.03
C ASN A 198 3.44 2.64 23.33
N CYS A 199 3.61 1.47 22.72
CA CYS A 199 2.79 0.29 23.02
C CYS A 199 3.29 -0.40 24.31
N PRO A 200 2.44 -0.55 25.35
CA PRO A 200 2.83 -1.26 26.58
C PRO A 200 2.95 -2.78 26.40
N TYR A 201 2.40 -3.35 25.31
CA TYR A 201 2.38 -4.79 25.02
C TYR A 201 3.11 -5.07 23.69
N LYS A 202 4.44 -4.92 23.70
CA LYS A 202 5.30 -5.01 22.50
C LYS A 202 5.14 -6.33 21.75
N GLU A 203 4.98 -7.42 22.49
CA GLU A 203 4.83 -8.78 21.99
C GLU A 203 3.55 -9.02 21.19
N LYS A 204 2.54 -8.15 21.37
CA LYS A 204 1.26 -8.18 20.65
C LYS A 204 1.09 -7.05 19.65
N PHE A 205 2.11 -6.20 19.47
CA PHE A 205 2.00 -5.06 18.59
C PHE A 205 1.86 -5.49 17.13
N PHE A 206 2.74 -6.39 16.67
CA PHE A 206 2.71 -6.94 15.31
C PHE A 206 1.94 -8.25 15.25
N THR A 207 1.20 -8.44 14.16
CA THR A 207 0.56 -9.70 13.78
C THR A 207 1.34 -10.36 12.64
N ASN A 208 1.10 -11.64 12.38
CA ASN A 208 1.71 -12.35 11.25
C ASN A 208 1.39 -11.71 9.88
N PHE A 209 0.34 -10.89 9.80
CA PHE A 209 -0.02 -10.19 8.57
C PHE A 209 0.90 -9.02 8.25
N PHE A 210 1.62 -8.48 9.24
CA PHE A 210 2.53 -7.36 9.04
C PHE A 210 3.63 -7.68 8.01
N ASP A 211 4.28 -8.82 8.18
CA ASP A 211 5.39 -9.21 7.29
C ASP A 211 4.91 -9.51 5.87
N LYS A 212 3.64 -9.93 5.69
CA LYS A 212 3.01 -10.07 4.35
C LYS A 212 2.71 -8.72 3.70
N LEU A 213 2.27 -7.72 4.46
CA LEU A 213 2.08 -6.35 3.95
C LEU A 213 3.42 -5.70 3.60
N ALA A 214 4.40 -5.84 4.50
CA ALA A 214 5.77 -5.34 4.30
C ALA A 214 6.49 -6.11 3.19
N GLY A 215 6.16 -7.38 2.95
CA GLY A 215 6.83 -8.23 1.97
C GLY A 215 8.19 -8.75 2.44
N THR A 216 8.50 -8.60 3.72
CA THR A 216 9.73 -9.06 4.39
C THR A 216 9.50 -8.98 5.90
N ASP A 217 10.22 -9.77 6.69
CA ASP A 217 10.25 -9.63 8.14
C ASP A 217 11.22 -8.54 8.61
N LYS A 218 12.14 -8.08 7.75
CA LYS A 218 13.19 -7.12 8.07
C LYS A 218 12.63 -5.82 8.66
N LEU A 219 11.56 -5.27 8.06
CA LEU A 219 10.94 -4.03 8.56
C LEU A 219 10.48 -4.18 10.02
N ARG A 220 9.80 -5.29 10.34
CA ARG A 220 9.35 -5.57 11.71
C ARG A 220 10.53 -5.71 12.66
N LEU A 221 11.53 -6.51 12.26
CA LEU A 221 12.71 -6.78 13.07
C LEU A 221 13.51 -5.51 13.34
N GLN A 222 13.66 -4.63 12.36
CA GLN A 222 14.35 -3.35 12.51
C GLN A 222 13.59 -2.37 13.44
N ILE A 223 12.25 -2.34 13.37
CA ILE A 223 11.45 -1.53 14.32
C ILE A 223 11.63 -2.08 15.75
N ILE A 224 11.64 -3.41 15.93
CA ILE A 224 11.88 -4.04 17.24
C ILE A 224 13.30 -3.76 17.74
N ASP A 225 14.30 -3.74 16.85
CA ASP A 225 15.69 -3.41 17.16
C ASP A 225 15.92 -1.90 17.42
N GLY A 226 14.87 -1.08 17.35
CA GLY A 226 14.94 0.35 17.63
C GLY A 226 15.62 1.17 16.54
N LYS A 227 15.68 0.66 15.30
CA LYS A 227 16.20 1.41 14.16
C LYS A 227 15.33 2.63 13.86
N THR A 228 16.00 3.72 13.50
CA THR A 228 15.35 4.94 13.03
C THR A 228 14.76 4.75 11.64
N GLU A 229 13.78 5.58 11.26
CA GLU A 229 13.22 5.57 9.90
C GLU A 229 14.32 5.69 8.82
N LYS A 230 15.34 6.53 9.06
CA LYS A 230 16.47 6.72 8.13
C LYS A 230 17.26 5.43 7.92
N GLU A 231 17.56 4.69 9.00
CA GLU A 231 18.27 3.41 8.92
C GLU A 231 17.44 2.35 8.21
N ILE A 232 16.14 2.27 8.52
CA ILE A 232 15.21 1.33 7.89
C ILE A 232 15.09 1.61 6.40
N LYS A 233 14.78 2.85 6.00
CA LYS A 233 14.70 3.25 4.60
C LYS A 233 16.03 3.02 3.86
N GLY A 234 17.16 3.28 4.53
CA GLY A 234 18.49 2.98 4.02
C GLY A 234 18.69 1.52 3.62
N SER A 235 18.03 0.59 4.29
CA SER A 235 18.18 -0.85 4.05
C SER A 235 17.52 -1.37 2.77
N TRP A 236 16.60 -0.61 2.15
CA TRP A 236 15.94 -1.02 0.91
C TRP A 236 16.24 -0.12 -0.30
N ILE A 237 17.15 0.85 -0.17
CA ILE A 237 17.55 1.73 -1.28
C ILE A 237 18.08 0.93 -2.47
N GLU A 238 18.93 -0.07 -2.22
CA GLU A 238 19.50 -0.91 -3.27
C GLU A 238 18.40 -1.62 -4.09
N GLY A 239 17.43 -2.25 -3.41
CA GLY A 239 16.28 -2.87 -4.07
C GLY A 239 15.40 -1.87 -4.82
N LEU A 240 15.24 -0.65 -4.31
CA LEU A 240 14.54 0.42 -5.04
C LEU A 240 15.29 0.85 -6.30
N ASP A 241 16.62 0.94 -6.26
CA ASP A 241 17.44 1.32 -7.41
C ASP A 241 17.42 0.22 -8.50
N GLU A 242 17.48 -1.05 -8.11
CA GLU A 242 17.25 -2.18 -9.03
C GLU A 242 15.85 -2.12 -9.66
N PHE A 243 14.83 -1.88 -8.84
CA PHE A 243 13.45 -1.77 -9.32
C PHE A 243 13.26 -0.59 -10.28
N LYS A 244 13.91 0.57 -10.04
CA LYS A 244 13.91 1.71 -10.97
C LYS A 244 14.45 1.32 -12.34
N LEU A 245 15.56 0.57 -12.37
CA LEU A 245 16.17 0.11 -13.62
C LEU A 245 15.25 -0.86 -14.36
N THR A 246 14.61 -1.78 -13.64
CA THR A 246 13.69 -2.76 -14.21
C THR A 246 12.42 -2.10 -14.74
N ARG A 247 11.73 -1.29 -13.92
CA ARG A 247 10.46 -0.66 -14.29
C ARG A 247 10.58 0.27 -15.49
N LYS A 248 11.74 0.92 -15.68
CA LYS A 248 12.02 1.84 -16.80
C LYS A 248 11.78 1.18 -18.17
N LYS A 249 11.92 -0.14 -18.29
CA LYS A 249 11.64 -0.89 -19.53
C LYS A 249 10.15 -0.89 -19.89
N TYR A 250 9.28 -0.62 -18.93
CA TYR A 250 7.83 -0.81 -19.04
C TYR A 250 7.03 0.47 -18.95
N LEU A 251 7.65 1.57 -18.48
CA LEU A 251 7.01 2.88 -18.39
C LEU A 251 6.46 3.33 -19.75
N LEU A 252 5.31 4.00 -19.70
CA LEU A 252 4.60 4.56 -20.84
C LEU A 252 4.62 6.10 -20.81
N TYR A 253 4.87 6.69 -19.64
CA TYR A 253 4.75 8.12 -19.36
C TYR A 253 5.98 8.70 -18.65
#